data_AF-A0A9J7M6R2-F1
#
_entry.id   AF-A0A9J7M6R2-F1
#
_cell.length_a   1.000
_cell.length_b   1.000
_cell.length_c   1.000
_cell.angle_alpha   90.00
_cell.angle_beta   90.00
_cell.angle_gamma   90.00
#
_symmetry.space_group_name_H-M   'P 1'
#
loop_
_entity.id
_entity.type
_entity.pdbx_description
1 polymer ?
#
loop_
_entity_poly.entity_id
_entity_poly.type
_entity_poly.pdbx_seq_one_letter_code
_entity_poly.pdbx_strand_id
1 'polypeptide(L)'
;MIRGATSSTRLRKMIITVHRVPLCRRFLRIVRTPQCRVDGAMAQSIPCTIGQPSEEPTCYNSLPAAQFALPVYNINVPRLWHLSLVPCYCNQSQTSNCTWVNSTNENGELNYDIWLVNGNPNSTKTDFLYYQLSYESQYVSIILITYIILYLFFLLVLSCGHRGHSHTIIRVFIASILLEWLGISLHFLHLAIYTFDGAGILPVKHFGVVVDVVSQCMFMALLLLLGRGWTVTKVHLEHKAFLVVIVMYSLVDVGLTATRLITTDPVTTINDNLSWETLVVLGLRLFILLWFLYELHLSYLQEAQLTRQQFYVVMGSVYSLWFLYLPVAAVVVHRSCLHCGSIELIQASQ
;
A
#
# COMPACT_ATOMS: atom_id res chain seq x y z
N MET A 1 10.64 15.24 18.98
CA MET A 1 10.10 15.54 17.64
C MET A 1 9.72 14.20 17.06
N ILE A 2 8.42 13.90 17.02
CA ILE A 2 7.94 12.66 16.40
C ILE A 2 7.57 13.04 14.98
N ARG A 3 8.28 12.48 13.99
CA ARG A 3 7.93 12.60 12.57
C ARG A 3 7.00 11.44 12.24
N GLY A 4 5.71 11.70 12.16
CA GLY A 4 4.76 10.80 11.52
C GLY A 4 4.46 11.31 10.12
N ALA A 5 4.85 10.54 9.10
CA ALA A 5 4.34 10.70 7.73
C ALA A 5 3.20 9.70 7.54
N THR A 6 1.96 10.15 7.70
CA THR A 6 0.80 9.25 7.67
C THR A 6 0.08 9.32 6.34
N SER A 7 -0.09 8.19 5.66
CA SER A 7 -0.96 8.09 4.48
C SER A 7 -2.47 8.04 4.83
N SER A 8 -2.80 8.05 6.12
CA SER A 8 -4.17 7.94 6.63
C SER A 8 -4.82 9.31 6.75
N THR A 9 -6.05 9.43 6.24
CA THR A 9 -6.86 10.65 6.38
C THR A 9 -7.48 10.77 7.76
N ARG A 10 -7.60 9.70 8.56
CA ARG A 10 -8.13 9.78 9.92
C ARG A 10 -7.23 9.11 10.95
N LEU A 11 -6.60 9.94 11.77
CA LEU A 11 -5.61 9.51 12.76
C LEU A 11 -6.27 9.43 14.14
N ARG A 12 -6.52 8.21 14.63
CA ARG A 12 -7.29 7.97 15.87
C ARG A 12 -6.45 7.66 17.11
N LYS A 13 -5.16 7.32 16.95
CA LYS A 13 -4.30 6.96 18.09
C LYS A 13 -2.81 6.99 17.75
N MET A 14 -2.01 7.63 18.59
CA MET A 14 -0.56 7.45 18.61
C MET A 14 -0.05 7.54 20.05
N ILE A 15 0.73 6.55 20.46
CA ILE A 15 1.41 6.59 21.76
C ILE A 15 2.65 7.47 21.58
N ILE A 16 2.69 8.59 22.28
CA ILE A 16 3.78 9.57 22.21
C ILE A 16 4.72 9.33 23.37
N THR A 17 5.89 8.76 23.11
CA THR A 17 6.99 8.72 24.07
C THR A 17 7.79 10.02 23.95
N VAL A 18 7.65 10.90 24.95
CA VAL A 18 8.35 12.19 24.95
C VAL A 18 9.78 11.99 25.46
N HIS A 19 10.74 11.88 24.54
CA HIS A 19 12.15 11.99 24.93
C HIS A 19 12.47 13.44 25.34
N ARG A 20 13.06 13.62 26.53
CA ARG A 20 13.58 14.91 27.05
C ARG A 20 14.48 15.58 26.02
N VAL A 21 13.93 16.45 25.19
CA VAL A 21 14.70 17.36 24.35
C VAL A 21 14.08 18.74 24.51
N PRO A 22 14.87 19.79 24.80
CA PRO A 22 14.37 21.15 24.98
C PRO A 22 13.96 21.76 23.62
N LEU A 23 12.89 21.23 23.02
CA LEU A 23 12.46 21.52 21.66
C LEU A 23 11.44 22.66 21.56
N CYS A 24 10.76 23.03 22.65
CA CYS A 24 9.62 23.95 22.56
C CYS A 24 10.03 25.33 22.02
N ARG A 25 11.06 25.97 22.60
CA ARG A 25 11.58 27.26 22.11
C ARG A 25 12.17 27.18 20.70
N ARG A 26 12.75 26.03 20.33
CA ARG A 26 13.41 25.84 19.02
C ARG A 26 12.37 25.64 17.91
N PHE A 27 11.31 24.88 18.19
CA PHE A 27 10.18 24.66 17.30
C PHE A 27 9.39 25.95 17.07
N LEU A 28 9.10 26.71 18.12
CA LEU A 28 8.36 27.97 18.01
C LEU A 28 9.12 29.08 17.27
N ARG A 29 10.47 29.09 17.31
CA ARG A 29 11.28 29.95 16.43
C ARG A 29 11.10 29.63 14.95
N ILE A 30 10.95 28.35 14.60
CA ILE A 30 10.75 27.91 13.21
C ILE A 30 9.35 28.33 12.75
N VAL A 31 8.34 28.23 13.62
CA VAL A 31 6.94 28.56 13.29
C VAL A 31 6.62 30.07 13.37
N ARG A 32 7.57 30.91 13.82
CA ARG A 32 7.44 32.39 13.93
C ARG A 32 6.13 32.86 14.62
N THR A 33 5.70 32.18 15.68
CA THR A 33 4.54 32.59 16.49
C THR A 33 5.01 33.15 17.85
N PRO A 34 5.15 34.49 17.99
CA PRO A 34 5.67 35.11 19.22
C PRO A 34 4.63 35.25 20.34
N GLN A 35 3.34 34.98 20.07
CA GLN A 35 2.25 35.13 21.04
C GLN A 35 1.59 33.76 21.30
N CYS A 36 1.08 33.52 22.52
CA CYS A 36 0.30 32.31 22.85
C CYS A 36 -1.02 32.20 22.06
N ARG A 37 -1.33 33.20 21.22
CA ARG A 37 -2.39 33.13 20.23
C ARG A 37 -1.79 32.57 18.95
N VAL A 38 -2.05 31.29 18.72
CA VAL A 38 -1.60 30.60 17.50
C VAL A 38 -2.61 30.86 16.39
N ASP A 39 -2.70 32.11 15.96
CA ASP A 39 -3.49 32.49 14.80
C ASP A 39 -2.67 32.19 13.54
N GLY A 40 -2.81 30.96 13.04
CA GLY A 40 -2.18 30.52 11.81
C GLY A 40 -2.16 29.00 11.73
N ALA A 41 -2.53 28.46 10.56
CA ALA A 41 -2.67 27.02 10.29
C ALA A 41 -1.39 26.15 10.46
N MET A 42 -0.30 26.69 11.00
CA MET A 42 1.00 25.99 11.09
C MET A 42 1.41 25.56 12.51
N ALA A 43 0.79 26.11 13.55
CA ALA A 43 0.84 25.51 14.88
C ALA A 43 -0.53 25.70 15.52
N GLN A 44 -1.03 24.66 16.17
CA GLN A 44 -2.30 24.73 16.87
C GLN A 44 -2.10 24.04 18.22
N SER A 45 -2.63 24.64 19.28
CA SER A 45 -2.82 23.89 20.53
C SER A 45 -3.83 22.77 20.23
N ILE A 46 -3.79 21.64 20.93
CA ILE A 46 -4.78 20.56 20.78
C ILE A 46 -5.89 20.87 21.80
N PRO A 47 -6.98 21.56 21.43
CA PRO A 47 -7.81 22.23 22.42
C PRO A 47 -9.15 21.51 22.66
N CYS A 48 -9.61 20.69 21.72
CA CYS A 48 -10.97 20.19 21.73
C CYS A 48 -11.01 18.83 22.44
N THR A 49 -11.76 18.69 23.53
CA THR A 49 -12.11 17.38 24.09
C THR A 49 -13.24 16.76 23.26
N ILE A 50 -13.23 15.44 23.08
CA ILE A 50 -14.25 14.74 22.28
C ILE A 50 -15.64 15.04 22.88
N GLY A 51 -16.50 15.73 22.12
CA GLY A 51 -17.89 15.98 22.49
C GLY A 51 -18.17 17.22 23.33
N GLN A 52 -17.18 18.11 23.59
CA GLN A 52 -17.44 19.40 24.24
C GLN A 52 -17.30 20.56 23.24
N PRO A 53 -18.27 21.49 23.17
CA PRO A 53 -18.14 22.70 22.37
C PRO A 53 -17.01 23.54 22.96
N SER A 54 -15.95 23.72 22.19
CA SER A 54 -14.80 24.55 22.57
C SER A 54 -15.03 25.96 22.06
N GLU A 55 -14.78 26.96 22.90
CA GLU A 55 -14.93 28.38 22.56
C GLU A 55 -13.88 28.86 21.54
N GLU A 56 -12.90 28.02 21.18
CA GLU A 56 -11.90 28.36 20.17
C GLU A 56 -12.48 28.26 18.74
N PRO A 57 -12.24 29.27 17.88
CA PRO A 57 -12.81 29.36 16.53
C PRO A 57 -12.36 28.22 15.59
N THR A 58 -11.33 27.46 15.97
CA THR A 58 -10.83 26.32 15.19
C THR A 58 -11.56 25.01 15.50
N CYS A 59 -12.22 24.91 16.65
CA CYS A 59 -13.07 23.76 16.99
C CYS A 59 -14.48 23.86 16.38
N TYR A 60 -14.84 24.98 15.73
CA TYR A 60 -16.10 25.15 14.99
C TYR A 60 -16.23 24.24 13.76
N ASN A 61 -15.13 23.70 13.25
CA ASN A 61 -15.12 22.69 12.19
C ASN A 61 -15.11 21.25 12.75
N SER A 62 -15.54 21.05 14.00
CA SER A 62 -15.74 19.73 14.57
C SER A 62 -16.87 19.03 13.82
N LEU A 63 -16.52 18.19 12.85
CA LEU A 63 -17.46 17.18 12.36
C LEU A 63 -17.87 16.28 13.53
N PRO A 64 -19.12 15.79 13.59
CA PRO A 64 -19.73 15.16 14.77
C PRO A 64 -19.04 13.89 15.29
N ALA A 65 -17.91 13.47 14.71
CA ALA A 65 -17.16 12.29 15.11
C ALA A 65 -15.65 12.52 15.30
N ALA A 66 -15.08 13.70 15.03
CA ALA A 66 -13.62 13.94 15.09
C ALA A 66 -13.28 15.16 15.97
N GLN A 67 -12.08 15.16 16.56
CA GLN A 67 -11.61 16.21 17.47
C GLN A 67 -11.42 17.55 16.75
N PHE A 68 -10.83 17.50 15.54
CA PHE A 68 -10.80 18.60 14.58
C PHE A 68 -10.50 18.07 13.18
N ALA A 69 -10.91 18.82 12.16
CA ALA A 69 -10.65 18.50 10.76
C ALA A 69 -9.64 19.48 10.13
N LEU A 70 -8.60 18.95 9.48
CA LEU A 70 -7.60 19.71 8.75
C LEU A 70 -7.91 19.66 7.24
N PRO A 71 -8.44 20.74 6.65
CA PRO A 71 -8.67 20.81 5.21
C PRO A 71 -7.35 20.98 4.45
N VAL A 72 -7.10 20.11 3.48
CA VAL A 72 -5.99 20.24 2.53
C VAL A 72 -6.50 20.90 1.26
N TYR A 73 -6.04 22.12 1.00
CA TYR A 73 -6.34 22.87 -0.23
C TYR A 73 -5.25 22.64 -1.30
N ASN A 74 -5.60 22.82 -2.57
CA ASN A 74 -4.75 22.53 -3.74
C ASN A 74 -4.40 21.03 -3.92
N ILE A 75 -5.43 20.21 -4.10
CA ILE A 75 -5.35 18.76 -4.30
C ILE A 75 -4.70 18.32 -5.63
N ASN A 76 -4.46 19.26 -6.55
CA ASN A 76 -3.96 18.97 -7.90
C ASN A 76 -2.45 18.70 -7.96
N VAL A 77 -1.71 18.94 -6.87
CA VAL A 77 -0.27 18.74 -6.79
C VAL A 77 0.04 17.80 -5.63
N PRO A 78 0.80 16.71 -5.83
CA PRO A 78 1.18 15.81 -4.75
C PRO A 78 2.05 16.56 -3.74
N ARG A 79 1.75 16.42 -2.45
CA ARG A 79 2.48 17.03 -1.34
C ARG A 79 2.60 16.08 -0.18
N LEU A 80 3.77 16.05 0.45
CA LEU A 80 4.00 15.35 1.70
C LEU A 80 3.67 16.28 2.87
N TRP A 81 2.81 15.79 3.76
CA TRP A 81 2.46 16.48 5.00
C TRP A 81 3.04 15.72 6.18
N HIS A 82 3.68 16.46 7.09
CA HIS A 82 4.25 15.91 8.31
C HIS A 82 3.57 16.54 9.51
N LEU A 83 3.01 15.70 10.39
CA LEU A 83 2.50 16.14 11.68
C LEU A 83 3.59 15.97 12.73
N SER A 84 3.89 17.06 13.46
CA SER A 84 4.84 17.04 14.58
C SER A 84 4.14 17.57 15.82
N LEU A 85 4.01 16.69 16.82
CA LEU A 85 3.45 17.03 18.12
C LEU A 85 4.58 17.40 19.09
N VAL A 86 4.39 18.50 19.83
CA VAL A 86 5.36 19.01 20.80
C VAL A 86 4.66 19.25 22.14
N PRO A 87 5.13 18.65 23.25
CA PRO A 87 4.51 18.79 24.56
C PRO A 87 4.95 20.10 25.22
N CYS A 88 4.24 21.17 24.89
CA CYS A 88 4.46 22.52 25.41
C CYS A 88 3.24 23.01 26.18
N TYR A 89 3.44 23.83 27.21
CA TYR A 89 2.36 24.57 27.86
C TYR A 89 2.75 26.05 28.01
N CYS A 90 1.76 26.96 27.95
CA CYS A 90 1.97 28.39 28.23
C CYS A 90 1.89 28.62 29.75
N ASN A 91 2.92 29.24 30.33
CA ASN A 91 2.84 29.72 31.70
C ASN A 91 2.14 31.09 31.72
N GLN A 92 0.87 31.13 32.13
CA GLN A 92 0.05 32.34 32.19
C GLN A 92 0.19 33.14 33.50
N SER A 93 1.31 33.02 34.23
CA SER A 93 1.44 33.66 35.54
C SER A 93 1.63 35.19 35.53
N GLN A 94 1.80 35.84 34.37
CA GLN A 94 1.91 37.30 34.28
C GLN A 94 1.23 37.82 33.00
N THR A 95 0.26 38.71 33.18
CA THR A 95 -0.73 39.22 32.22
C THR A 95 -0.18 40.02 31.02
N SER A 96 1.10 39.90 30.69
CA SER A 96 1.72 40.55 29.53
C SER A 96 2.88 39.79 28.86
N ASN A 97 3.45 38.73 29.48
CA ASN A 97 4.58 37.98 28.93
C ASN A 97 4.38 36.47 29.06
N CYS A 98 3.60 35.91 28.13
CA CYS A 98 3.34 34.49 28.13
C CYS A 98 4.52 33.74 27.48
N THR A 99 5.15 32.82 28.23
CA THR A 99 6.29 32.03 27.73
C THR A 99 5.93 30.55 27.65
N TRP A 100 6.23 29.95 26.49
CA TRP A 100 6.08 28.51 26.28
C TRP A 100 7.19 27.75 27.00
N VAL A 101 6.79 26.80 27.84
CA VAL A 101 7.69 25.95 28.63
C VAL A 101 7.47 24.49 28.24
N ASN A 102 8.52 23.68 28.31
CA ASN A 102 8.41 22.24 28.07
C ASN A 102 7.58 21.61 29.18
N SER A 103 6.70 20.68 28.81
CA SER A 103 6.02 19.84 29.80
C SER A 103 7.03 19.02 30.61
N THR A 104 6.83 18.94 31.91
CA THR A 104 7.62 18.11 32.84
C THR A 104 7.13 16.66 32.89
N ASN A 105 5.96 16.37 32.28
CA ASN A 105 5.41 15.02 32.23
C ASN A 105 6.12 14.24 31.11
N GLU A 106 6.97 13.30 31.50
CA GLU A 106 7.78 12.47 30.59
C GLU A 106 6.94 11.39 29.90
N ASN A 107 5.84 10.95 30.52
CA ASN A 107 5.00 9.84 30.06
C ASN A 107 3.53 10.27 29.98
N GLY A 108 3.17 11.03 28.95
CA GLY A 108 1.78 11.37 28.64
C GLY A 108 1.25 10.55 27.47
N GLU A 109 0.20 9.76 27.66
CA GLU A 109 -0.57 9.19 26.55
C GLU A 109 -1.51 10.28 26.01
N LEU A 110 -1.33 10.65 24.75
CA LEU A 110 -2.20 11.62 24.06
C LEU A 110 -3.13 10.86 23.11
N ASN A 111 -4.41 10.79 23.47
CA ASN A 111 -5.45 10.32 22.55
C ASN A 111 -5.95 11.50 21.72
N TYR A 112 -5.83 11.38 20.39
CA TYR A 112 -6.30 12.39 19.45
C TYR A 112 -7.08 11.73 18.30
N ASP A 113 -8.07 12.44 17.76
CA ASP A 113 -8.78 12.04 16.53
C ASP A 113 -8.70 13.18 15.51
N ILE A 114 -7.64 13.15 14.70
CA ILE A 114 -7.37 14.16 13.67
C ILE A 114 -7.91 13.66 12.34
N TRP A 115 -8.79 14.44 11.72
CA TRP A 115 -9.33 14.12 10.41
C TRP A 115 -8.75 15.04 9.33
N LEU A 116 -7.80 14.55 8.55
CA LEU A 116 -7.30 15.20 7.35
C LEU A 116 -8.25 14.91 6.18
N VAL A 117 -8.79 15.95 5.56
CA VAL A 117 -9.72 15.83 4.43
C VAL A 117 -9.28 16.71 3.27
N ASN A 118 -9.55 16.24 2.06
CA ASN A 118 -9.24 16.99 0.85
C ASN A 118 -10.36 18.00 0.56
N GLY A 119 -9.98 19.28 0.52
CA GLY A 119 -10.94 20.39 0.33
C GLY A 119 -11.66 20.78 1.61
N ASN A 120 -12.81 21.46 1.47
CA ASN A 120 -13.55 22.01 2.60
C ASN A 120 -14.47 20.94 3.24
N PRO A 121 -14.30 20.62 4.55
CA PRO A 121 -15.15 19.64 5.26
C PRO A 121 -16.64 19.98 5.26
N ASN A 122 -16.99 21.26 5.24
CA ASN A 122 -18.39 21.71 5.29
C ASN A 122 -19.03 21.83 3.90
N SER A 123 -18.27 21.55 2.84
CA SER A 123 -18.74 21.65 1.46
C SER A 123 -19.21 20.29 0.96
N THR A 124 -20.50 20.21 0.60
CA THR A 124 -21.09 19.05 -0.09
C THR A 124 -20.65 18.90 -1.55
N LYS A 125 -19.85 19.84 -2.07
CA LYS A 125 -19.37 19.86 -3.46
C LYS A 125 -18.06 19.10 -3.68
N THR A 126 -17.50 18.48 -2.64
CA THR A 126 -16.27 17.68 -2.79
C THR A 126 -16.64 16.29 -3.30
N ASP A 127 -16.01 15.86 -4.39
CA ASP A 127 -16.24 14.54 -4.96
C ASP A 127 -15.88 13.44 -3.95
N PHE A 128 -16.78 12.47 -3.77
CA PHE A 128 -16.65 11.47 -2.69
C PHE A 128 -15.33 10.68 -2.76
N LEU A 129 -14.86 10.36 -3.96
CA LEU A 129 -13.60 9.63 -4.17
C LEU A 129 -12.40 10.46 -3.74
N TYR A 130 -12.45 11.78 -3.92
CA TYR A 130 -11.33 12.65 -3.65
C TYR A 130 -11.28 13.07 -2.19
N TYR A 131 -12.41 13.08 -1.48
CA TYR A 131 -12.54 13.61 -0.13
C TYR A 131 -11.61 12.93 0.88
N GLN A 132 -11.51 11.60 0.85
CA GLN A 132 -10.76 10.81 1.83
C GLN A 132 -9.54 10.08 1.25
N LEU A 133 -9.44 9.92 -0.08
CA LEU A 133 -8.32 9.22 -0.70
C LEU A 133 -7.11 10.14 -0.87
N SER A 134 -5.94 9.60 -0.56
CA SER A 134 -4.67 10.23 -0.94
C SER A 134 -4.56 10.31 -2.48
N TYR A 135 -3.70 11.21 -2.97
CA TYR A 135 -3.48 11.37 -4.41
C TYR A 135 -3.10 10.04 -5.09
N GLU A 136 -2.23 9.24 -4.47
CA GLU A 136 -1.86 7.91 -4.99
C GLU A 136 -3.02 6.92 -4.95
N SER A 137 -3.76 6.89 -3.83
CA SER A 137 -4.87 5.96 -3.65
C SER A 137 -6.03 6.19 -4.62
N GLN A 138 -6.21 7.43 -5.10
CA GLN A 138 -7.23 7.76 -6.11
C GLN A 138 -6.97 7.00 -7.42
N TYR A 139 -5.75 7.05 -7.95
CA TYR A 139 -5.40 6.32 -9.18
C TYR A 139 -5.46 4.80 -8.97
N VAL A 140 -5.03 4.32 -7.80
CA VAL A 140 -5.13 2.90 -7.45
C VAL A 140 -6.59 2.43 -7.49
N SER A 141 -7.55 3.22 -7.00
CA SER A 141 -8.98 2.84 -7.04
C SER A 141 -9.50 2.60 -8.47
N ILE A 142 -9.13 3.46 -9.42
CA ILE A 142 -9.53 3.36 -10.84
C ILE A 142 -8.90 2.13 -11.50
N ILE A 143 -7.62 1.88 -11.20
CA ILE A 143 -6.89 0.72 -11.70
C ILE A 143 -7.52 -0.58 -11.18
N LEU A 144 -7.89 -0.65 -9.90
CA LEU A 144 -8.54 -1.82 -9.31
C LEU A 144 -9.90 -2.11 -9.96
N ILE A 145 -10.74 -1.09 -10.17
CA ILE A 145 -12.04 -1.25 -10.86
C ILE A 145 -11.82 -1.81 -12.27
N THR A 146 -10.84 -1.28 -12.99
CA THR A 146 -10.50 -1.74 -14.34
C THR A 146 -10.09 -3.21 -14.34
N TYR A 147 -9.25 -3.63 -13.38
CA TYR A 147 -8.86 -5.03 -13.24
C TYR A 147 -10.03 -5.93 -12.84
N ILE A 148 -10.92 -5.50 -11.95
CA ILE A 148 -12.12 -6.27 -11.57
C ILE A 148 -12.98 -6.56 -12.80
N ILE A 149 -13.24 -5.55 -13.63
CA ILE A 149 -14.03 -5.69 -14.86
C ILE A 149 -13.33 -6.62 -15.85
N LEU A 150 -12.03 -6.43 -16.05
CA LEU A 150 -11.24 -7.23 -16.99
C LEU A 150 -11.18 -8.71 -16.57
N TYR A 151 -10.90 -9.00 -15.30
CA TYR A 151 -10.85 -10.37 -14.79
C TYR A 151 -12.23 -11.03 -14.77
N LEU A 152 -13.30 -10.26 -14.47
CA LEU A 152 -14.66 -10.76 -14.58
C LEU A 152 -14.98 -11.15 -16.04
N PHE A 153 -14.61 -10.31 -17.00
CA PHE A 153 -14.77 -10.62 -18.42
C PHE A 153 -14.01 -11.90 -18.81
N PHE A 154 -12.74 -12.04 -18.40
CA PHE A 154 -11.97 -13.25 -18.65
C PHE A 154 -12.59 -14.50 -18.02
N LEU A 155 -13.09 -14.41 -16.78
CA LEU A 155 -13.79 -15.51 -16.11
C LEU A 155 -15.04 -15.94 -16.88
N LEU A 156 -15.83 -14.98 -17.37
CA LEU A 156 -17.02 -15.28 -18.17
C LEU A 156 -16.67 -15.99 -19.47
N VAL A 157 -15.68 -15.49 -20.21
CA VAL A 157 -15.21 -16.09 -21.47
C VAL A 157 -14.69 -17.52 -21.25
N LEU A 158 -13.83 -17.71 -20.24
CA LEU A 158 -13.25 -19.01 -19.92
C LEU A 158 -14.30 -20.00 -19.43
N SER A 159 -15.27 -19.55 -18.61
CA SER A 159 -16.35 -20.40 -18.11
C SER A 159 -17.31 -20.84 -19.21
N CYS A 160 -17.60 -19.96 -20.18
CA CYS A 160 -18.40 -20.31 -21.36
C CYS A 160 -17.67 -21.31 -22.25
N GLY A 161 -16.36 -21.10 -22.51
CA GLY A 161 -15.54 -22.02 -23.30
C GLY A 161 -15.34 -23.39 -22.64
N HIS A 162 -15.30 -23.45 -21.30
CA HIS A 162 -15.09 -24.69 -20.54
C HIS A 162 -16.25 -25.69 -20.65
N ARG A 163 -17.47 -25.25 -20.99
CA ARG A 163 -18.66 -26.12 -21.06
C ARG A 163 -18.53 -27.28 -22.07
N GLY A 164 -17.56 -27.26 -22.98
CA GLY A 164 -17.33 -28.31 -23.99
C GLY A 164 -16.20 -29.31 -23.69
N HIS A 165 -15.16 -28.95 -22.93
CA HIS A 165 -13.96 -29.79 -22.75
C HIS A 165 -13.34 -29.65 -21.34
N SER A 166 -13.45 -30.71 -20.52
CA SER A 166 -12.98 -30.76 -19.13
C SER A 166 -11.49 -31.11 -19.00
N HIS A 167 -10.60 -30.21 -19.41
CA HIS A 167 -9.17 -30.34 -19.09
C HIS A 167 -8.86 -29.78 -17.70
N THR A 168 -8.18 -30.57 -16.86
CA THR A 168 -7.79 -30.19 -15.49
C THR A 168 -6.98 -28.90 -15.45
N ILE A 169 -6.13 -28.64 -16.45
CA ILE A 169 -5.36 -27.39 -16.60
C ILE A 169 -6.29 -26.17 -16.58
N ILE A 170 -7.34 -26.20 -17.40
CA ILE A 170 -8.26 -25.07 -17.57
C ILE A 170 -8.99 -24.82 -16.25
N ARG A 171 -9.33 -25.87 -15.49
CA ARG A 171 -9.95 -25.72 -14.16
C ARG A 171 -9.01 -25.05 -13.17
N VAL A 172 -7.74 -25.44 -13.14
CA VAL A 172 -6.73 -24.81 -12.27
C VAL A 172 -6.50 -23.35 -12.69
N PHE A 173 -6.47 -23.06 -13.99
CA PHE A 173 -6.34 -21.69 -14.51
C PHE A 173 -7.55 -20.79 -14.17
N ILE A 174 -8.77 -21.31 -14.31
CA ILE A 174 -9.99 -20.60 -13.89
C ILE A 174 -9.95 -20.35 -12.38
N ALA A 175 -9.51 -21.34 -11.58
CA ALA A 175 -9.37 -21.17 -10.14
C ALA A 175 -8.34 -20.10 -9.77
N SER A 176 -7.19 -20.02 -10.45
CA SER A 176 -6.22 -18.95 -10.19
C SER A 176 -6.78 -17.58 -10.54
N ILE A 177 -7.46 -17.43 -11.68
CA ILE A 177 -8.08 -16.15 -12.06
C ILE A 177 -9.20 -15.76 -11.07
N LEU A 178 -9.97 -16.72 -10.58
CA LEU A 178 -11.02 -16.47 -9.59
C LEU A 178 -10.44 -15.95 -8.27
N LEU A 179 -9.32 -16.53 -7.83
CA LEU A 179 -8.61 -16.06 -6.64
C LEU A 179 -8.03 -14.66 -6.83
N GLU A 180 -7.44 -14.37 -8.00
CA GLU A 180 -6.96 -13.02 -8.33
C GLU A 180 -8.11 -12.00 -8.28
N TRP A 181 -9.25 -12.33 -8.90
CA TRP A 181 -10.43 -11.47 -8.87
C TRP A 181 -10.94 -11.25 -7.44
N LEU A 182 -10.93 -12.29 -6.61
CA LEU A 182 -11.33 -12.20 -5.21
C LEU A 182 -10.39 -11.30 -4.40
N GLY A 183 -9.08 -11.45 -4.52
CA GLY A 183 -8.10 -10.64 -3.80
C GLY A 183 -8.16 -9.17 -4.18
N ILE A 184 -8.26 -8.86 -5.47
CA ILE A 184 -8.48 -7.50 -5.99
C ILE A 184 -9.82 -6.92 -5.48
N SER A 185 -10.88 -7.74 -5.45
CA SER A 185 -12.18 -7.30 -4.94
C SER A 185 -12.16 -6.98 -3.44
N LEU A 186 -11.40 -7.75 -2.65
CA LEU A 186 -11.19 -7.47 -1.22
C LEU A 186 -10.40 -6.17 -1.02
N HIS A 187 -9.38 -5.93 -1.84
CA HIS A 187 -8.64 -4.67 -1.82
C HIS A 187 -9.54 -3.49 -2.16
N PHE A 188 -10.36 -3.63 -3.22
CA PHE A 188 -11.32 -2.61 -3.60
C PHE A 188 -12.37 -2.38 -2.50
N LEU A 189 -12.87 -3.44 -1.84
CA LEU A 189 -13.80 -3.32 -0.72
C LEU A 189 -13.20 -2.51 0.43
N HIS A 190 -11.95 -2.77 0.80
CA HIS A 190 -11.24 -1.95 1.79
C HIS A 190 -11.22 -0.48 1.37
N LEU A 191 -10.86 -0.20 0.11
CA LEU A 191 -10.74 1.16 -0.41
C LEU A 191 -12.09 1.87 -0.54
N ALA A 192 -13.15 1.14 -0.89
CA ALA A 192 -14.51 1.64 -0.94
C ALA A 192 -14.98 2.05 0.46
N ILE A 193 -14.80 1.19 1.47
CA ILE A 193 -15.12 1.54 2.87
C ILE A 193 -14.27 2.73 3.33
N TYR A 194 -12.98 2.74 2.98
CA TYR A 194 -12.06 3.83 3.27
C TYR A 194 -12.50 5.17 2.68
N THR A 195 -13.28 5.20 1.59
CA THR A 195 -13.84 6.46 1.04
C THR A 195 -15.01 7.02 1.85
N PHE A 196 -15.62 6.21 2.70
CA PHE A 196 -16.72 6.63 3.58
C PHE A 196 -16.24 7.02 4.98
N ASP A 197 -15.30 6.28 5.58
CA ASP A 197 -14.93 6.42 6.99
C ASP A 197 -13.51 6.96 7.26
N GLY A 198 -12.65 7.05 6.23
CA GLY A 198 -11.26 7.50 6.28
C GLY A 198 -10.31 6.53 6.96
N ALA A 199 -10.78 5.32 7.29
CA ALA A 199 -10.04 4.31 8.05
C ALA A 199 -9.98 2.96 7.33
N GLY A 200 -11.08 2.54 6.70
CA GLY A 200 -11.21 1.26 6.04
C GLY A 200 -11.07 0.07 6.99
N ILE A 201 -11.08 -1.15 6.43
CA ILE A 201 -10.88 -2.39 7.20
C ILE A 201 -9.51 -2.96 6.88
N LEU A 202 -8.51 -2.67 7.72
CA LEU A 202 -7.13 -3.11 7.49
C LEU A 202 -6.95 -4.64 7.37
N PRO A 203 -7.62 -5.49 8.19
CA PRO A 203 -7.55 -6.94 8.01
C PRO A 203 -8.05 -7.43 6.64
N VAL A 204 -9.08 -6.79 6.07
CA VAL A 204 -9.60 -7.14 4.73
C VAL A 204 -8.56 -6.83 3.65
N LYS A 205 -7.87 -5.70 3.77
CA LYS A 205 -6.74 -5.37 2.88
C LYS A 205 -5.64 -6.41 2.96
N HIS A 206 -5.20 -6.76 4.17
CA HIS A 206 -4.14 -7.76 4.35
C HIS A 206 -4.54 -9.12 3.80
N PHE A 207 -5.77 -9.56 4.07
CA PHE A 207 -6.29 -10.81 3.54
C PHE A 207 -6.35 -10.81 2.01
N GLY A 208 -6.82 -9.72 1.39
CA GLY A 208 -6.83 -9.56 -0.06
C GLY A 208 -5.44 -9.71 -0.67
N VAL A 209 -4.43 -9.05 -0.10
CA VAL A 209 -3.03 -9.16 -0.57
C VAL A 209 -2.49 -10.59 -0.44
N VAL A 210 -2.82 -11.30 0.63
CA VAL A 210 -2.41 -12.71 0.79
C VAL A 210 -3.10 -13.60 -0.27
N VAL A 211 -4.38 -13.37 -0.55
CA VAL A 211 -5.12 -14.08 -1.61
C VAL A 211 -4.49 -13.84 -2.99
N ASP A 212 -4.09 -12.60 -3.29
CA ASP A 212 -3.38 -12.25 -4.53
C ASP A 212 -2.04 -13.02 -4.66
N VAL A 213 -1.25 -13.10 -3.58
CA VAL A 213 0.02 -13.85 -3.60
C VAL A 213 -0.22 -15.35 -3.80
N VAL A 214 -1.24 -15.91 -3.14
CA VAL A 214 -1.63 -17.32 -3.33
C VAL A 214 -2.06 -17.59 -4.77
N SER A 215 -2.84 -16.68 -5.37
CA SER A 215 -3.24 -16.73 -6.78
C SER A 215 -2.03 -16.76 -7.71
N GLN A 216 -1.09 -15.83 -7.52
CA GLN A 216 0.14 -15.78 -8.31
C GLN A 216 0.99 -17.04 -8.15
N CYS A 217 1.11 -17.58 -6.94
CA CYS A 217 1.81 -18.85 -6.70
C CYS A 217 1.16 -20.02 -7.44
N MET A 218 -0.18 -20.13 -7.40
CA MET A 218 -0.91 -21.15 -8.17
C MET A 218 -0.69 -21.00 -9.67
N PHE A 219 -0.69 -19.76 -10.17
CA PHE A 219 -0.48 -19.50 -11.58
C PHE A 219 0.96 -19.84 -12.02
N MET A 220 1.97 -19.49 -11.22
CA MET A 220 3.37 -19.90 -11.45
C MET A 220 3.54 -21.42 -11.45
N ALA A 221 2.89 -22.10 -10.50
CA ALA A 221 2.87 -23.56 -10.43
C ALA A 221 2.28 -24.17 -11.71
N LEU A 222 1.16 -23.62 -12.20
CA LEU A 222 0.52 -24.04 -13.44
C LEU A 222 1.45 -23.86 -14.64
N LEU A 223 2.14 -22.72 -14.76
CA LEU A 223 3.09 -22.44 -15.84
C LEU A 223 4.29 -23.40 -15.82
N LEU A 224 4.85 -23.69 -14.64
CA LEU A 224 5.93 -24.66 -14.49
C LEU A 224 5.49 -26.08 -14.91
N LEU A 225 4.29 -26.49 -14.49
CA LEU A 225 3.74 -27.78 -14.88
C LEU A 225 3.50 -27.87 -16.39
N LEU A 226 2.96 -26.82 -16.99
CA LEU A 226 2.77 -26.72 -18.44
C LEU A 226 4.10 -26.70 -19.20
N GLY A 227 5.10 -25.97 -18.70
CA GLY A 227 6.44 -25.90 -19.28
C GLY A 227 7.13 -27.25 -19.33
N ARG A 228 6.90 -28.10 -18.31
CA ARG A 228 7.39 -29.49 -18.25
C ARG A 228 6.56 -30.48 -19.10
N GLY A 229 5.45 -30.04 -19.68
CA GLY A 229 4.53 -30.88 -20.46
C GLY A 229 3.54 -31.72 -19.63
N TRP A 230 3.33 -31.39 -18.35
CA TRP A 230 2.24 -32.02 -17.58
C TRP A 230 0.91 -31.80 -18.31
N THR A 231 0.07 -32.84 -18.39
CA THR A 231 -1.22 -32.87 -19.11
C THR A 231 -1.18 -32.65 -20.62
N VAL A 232 -0.05 -32.21 -21.20
CA VAL A 232 0.20 -32.13 -22.65
C VAL A 232 0.86 -33.40 -23.18
N THR A 233 1.84 -33.95 -22.47
CA THR A 233 2.58 -35.18 -22.85
C THR A 233 2.53 -36.28 -21.80
N LYS A 234 2.29 -35.96 -20.52
CA LYS A 234 2.26 -36.95 -19.42
C LYS A 234 0.96 -36.86 -18.61
N VAL A 235 0.28 -38.01 -18.47
CA VAL A 235 -0.98 -38.16 -17.72
C VAL A 235 -0.73 -38.31 -16.20
N HIS A 236 0.49 -38.68 -15.78
CA HIS A 236 0.83 -38.90 -14.37
C HIS A 236 1.96 -37.98 -13.89
N LEU A 237 1.75 -37.40 -12.70
CA LEU A 237 2.70 -36.59 -11.95
C LEU A 237 3.70 -37.53 -11.25
N GLU A 238 4.71 -38.01 -11.96
CA GLU A 238 5.63 -39.00 -11.39
C GLU A 238 6.60 -38.43 -10.34
N HIS A 239 6.83 -37.11 -10.35
CA HIS A 239 7.85 -36.48 -9.51
C HIS A 239 7.21 -35.68 -8.39
N LYS A 240 6.82 -36.37 -7.30
CA LYS A 240 6.30 -35.73 -6.07
C LYS A 240 7.25 -34.63 -5.54
N ALA A 241 8.55 -34.80 -5.70
CA ALA A 241 9.57 -33.80 -5.33
C ALA A 241 9.38 -32.45 -6.05
N PHE A 242 8.96 -32.45 -7.32
CA PHE A 242 8.73 -31.21 -8.08
C PHE A 242 7.61 -30.37 -7.47
N LEU A 243 6.49 -31.01 -7.13
CA LEU A 243 5.38 -30.34 -6.45
C LEU A 243 5.77 -29.87 -5.05
N VAL A 244 6.55 -30.65 -4.30
CA VAL A 244 7.03 -30.24 -2.97
C VAL A 244 7.83 -28.95 -3.06
N VAL A 245 8.73 -28.79 -4.04
CA VAL A 245 9.51 -27.56 -4.20
C VAL A 245 8.62 -26.36 -4.52
N ILE A 246 7.62 -26.53 -5.40
CA ILE A 246 6.66 -25.47 -5.73
C ILE A 246 5.86 -25.04 -4.50
N VAL A 247 5.37 -26.01 -3.71
CA VAL A 247 4.63 -25.73 -2.48
C VAL A 247 5.51 -25.02 -1.46
N MET A 248 6.76 -25.47 -1.28
CA MET A 248 7.72 -24.82 -0.38
C MET A 248 8.01 -23.38 -0.80
N TYR A 249 8.22 -23.13 -2.11
CA TYR A 249 8.35 -21.77 -2.63
C TYR A 249 7.12 -20.92 -2.27
N SER A 250 5.92 -21.44 -2.52
CA SER A 250 4.67 -20.72 -2.29
C SER A 250 4.49 -20.37 -0.80
N LEU A 251 4.87 -21.28 0.10
CA LEU A 251 4.84 -21.04 1.54
C LEU A 251 5.83 -19.94 1.97
N VAL A 252 7.03 -19.92 1.39
CA VAL A 252 8.02 -18.87 1.67
C VAL A 252 7.52 -17.51 1.16
N ASP A 253 6.98 -17.44 -0.05
CA ASP A 253 6.46 -16.20 -0.64
C ASP A 253 5.29 -15.61 0.18
N VAL A 254 4.32 -16.46 0.54
CA VAL A 254 3.20 -16.08 1.41
C VAL A 254 3.68 -15.69 2.80
N GLY A 255 4.63 -16.42 3.38
CA GLY A 255 5.18 -16.13 4.71
C GLY A 255 5.95 -14.80 4.78
N LEU A 256 6.75 -14.50 3.76
CA LEU A 256 7.45 -13.22 3.65
C LEU A 256 6.46 -12.07 3.47
N THR A 257 5.46 -12.23 2.61
CA THR A 257 4.39 -11.23 2.44
C THR A 257 3.61 -11.02 3.74
N ALA A 258 3.20 -12.08 4.43
CA ALA A 258 2.47 -11.97 5.69
C ALA A 258 3.29 -11.26 6.77
N THR A 259 4.58 -11.61 6.89
CA THR A 259 5.51 -10.93 7.82
C THR A 259 5.59 -9.46 7.50
N ARG A 260 5.81 -9.10 6.22
CA ARG A 260 5.85 -7.71 5.76
C ARG A 260 4.60 -6.93 6.13
N LEU A 261 3.43 -7.52 5.92
CA LEU A 261 2.14 -6.89 6.22
C LEU A 261 1.92 -6.64 7.72
N ILE A 262 2.50 -7.47 8.59
CA ILE A 262 2.38 -7.35 10.05
C ILE A 262 3.44 -6.40 10.64
N THR A 263 4.66 -6.43 10.11
CA THR A 263 5.81 -5.71 10.69
C THR A 263 6.01 -4.31 10.12
N THR A 264 5.58 -4.06 8.89
CA THR A 264 5.90 -2.80 8.19
C THR A 264 4.80 -1.78 8.40
N ASP A 265 5.09 -0.76 9.23
CA ASP A 265 4.27 0.44 9.30
C ASP A 265 4.49 1.30 8.04
N PRO A 266 3.44 1.71 7.30
CA PRO A 266 3.57 2.48 6.06
C PRO A 266 4.22 3.87 6.23
N VAL A 267 4.47 4.28 7.48
CA VAL A 267 4.96 5.61 7.88
C VAL A 267 6.49 5.74 7.82
N THR A 268 7.22 4.63 7.93
CA THR A 268 8.70 4.64 8.03
C THR A 268 9.41 4.45 6.70
N THR A 269 8.72 3.93 5.68
CA THR A 269 9.34 3.42 4.45
C THR A 269 9.51 4.45 3.32
N ILE A 270 9.18 5.73 3.53
CA ILE A 270 9.28 6.76 2.46
C ILE A 270 10.74 7.02 2.08
N ASN A 271 11.70 6.77 2.98
CA ASN A 271 13.13 7.01 2.76
C ASN A 271 13.98 5.73 2.67
N ASP A 272 13.37 4.55 2.75
CA ASP A 272 14.12 3.31 2.78
C ASP A 272 14.25 2.69 1.39
N ASN A 273 15.45 2.16 1.12
CA ASN A 273 15.68 1.27 -0.01
C ASN A 273 14.65 0.12 -0.02
N LEU A 274 14.46 -0.53 -1.19
CA LEU A 274 13.58 -1.69 -1.31
C LEU A 274 13.73 -2.64 -0.10
N SER A 275 12.62 -2.94 0.56
CA SER A 275 12.62 -3.83 1.74
C SER A 275 13.26 -5.16 1.36
N TRP A 276 14.08 -5.72 2.25
CA TRP A 276 14.82 -6.96 1.98
C TRP A 276 13.88 -8.13 1.65
N GLU A 277 12.68 -8.17 2.24
CA GLU A 277 11.64 -9.15 1.95
C GLU A 277 11.23 -9.08 0.47
N THR A 278 11.09 -7.87 -0.05
CA THR A 278 10.75 -7.64 -1.47
C THR A 278 11.89 -8.05 -2.39
N LEU A 279 13.15 -7.78 -2.01
CA LEU A 279 14.31 -8.23 -2.78
C LEU A 279 14.40 -9.76 -2.86
N VAL A 280 14.12 -10.45 -1.74
CA VAL A 280 14.10 -11.93 -1.72
C VAL A 280 12.99 -12.47 -2.62
N VAL A 281 11.76 -11.95 -2.53
CA VAL A 281 10.64 -12.36 -3.39
C VAL A 281 10.95 -12.12 -4.88
N LEU A 282 11.52 -10.96 -5.22
CA LEU A 282 11.95 -10.66 -6.60
C LEU A 282 13.03 -11.64 -7.09
N GLY A 283 14.03 -11.94 -6.24
CA GLY A 283 15.08 -12.91 -6.55
C GLY A 283 14.53 -14.32 -6.80
N LEU A 284 13.61 -14.79 -5.94
CA LEU A 284 12.96 -16.09 -6.11
C LEU A 284 12.12 -16.13 -7.40
N ARG A 285 11.43 -15.05 -7.76
CA ARG A 285 10.68 -14.95 -9.01
C ARG A 285 11.57 -15.07 -10.25
N LEU A 286 12.76 -14.46 -10.22
CA LEU A 286 13.76 -14.62 -11.30
C LEU A 286 14.32 -16.04 -11.35
N PHE A 287 14.54 -16.67 -10.19
CA PHE A 287 14.95 -18.08 -10.13
C PHE A 287 13.90 -19.00 -10.77
N ILE A 288 12.62 -18.81 -10.44
CA ILE A 288 11.53 -19.57 -11.06
C ILE A 288 11.42 -19.31 -12.55
N LEU A 289 11.63 -18.08 -13.02
CA LEU A 289 11.68 -17.79 -14.44
C LEU A 289 12.76 -18.61 -15.15
N LEU A 290 13.97 -18.66 -14.60
CA LEU A 290 15.07 -19.46 -15.17
C LEU A 290 14.71 -20.96 -15.19
N TRP A 291 14.10 -21.47 -14.12
CA TRP A 291 13.63 -22.85 -14.08
C TRP A 291 12.53 -23.10 -15.13
N PHE A 292 11.53 -22.23 -15.21
CA PHE A 292 10.46 -22.32 -16.21
C PHE A 292 11.01 -22.35 -17.64
N LEU A 293 11.95 -21.46 -17.97
CA LEU A 293 12.61 -21.44 -19.27
C LEU A 293 13.42 -22.70 -19.54
N TYR A 294 14.10 -23.24 -18.53
CA TYR A 294 14.85 -24.49 -18.64
C TYR A 294 13.93 -25.69 -18.94
N GLU A 295 12.84 -25.87 -18.18
CA GLU A 295 11.87 -26.94 -18.43
C GLU A 295 11.20 -26.79 -19.79
N LEU A 296 10.81 -25.56 -20.14
CA LEU A 296 10.22 -25.24 -21.44
C LEU A 296 11.17 -25.59 -22.59
N HIS A 297 12.47 -25.28 -22.45
CA HIS A 297 13.48 -25.58 -23.46
C HIS A 297 13.70 -27.11 -23.61
N LEU A 298 13.73 -27.84 -22.50
CA LEU A 298 13.80 -29.30 -22.53
C LEU A 298 12.59 -29.91 -23.24
N SER A 299 11.38 -29.46 -22.92
CA SER A 299 10.15 -29.92 -23.59
C SER A 299 10.10 -29.52 -25.06
N TYR A 300 10.63 -28.35 -25.43
CA TYR A 300 10.77 -27.94 -26.82
C TYR A 300 11.69 -28.87 -27.62
N LEU A 301 12.85 -29.25 -27.07
CA LEU A 301 13.81 -30.14 -27.74
C LEU A 301 13.29 -31.57 -27.90
N GLN A 302 12.42 -32.03 -26.99
CA GLN A 302 11.85 -33.38 -27.04
C GLN A 302 10.71 -33.53 -28.04
N GLU A 303 10.05 -32.43 -28.41
CA GLU A 303 8.87 -32.46 -29.27
C GLU A 303 9.26 -32.41 -30.75
N ALA A 304 8.89 -33.46 -31.50
CA ALA A 304 9.18 -33.54 -32.94
C ALA A 304 8.19 -32.75 -33.81
N GLN A 305 7.01 -32.41 -33.28
CA GLN A 305 5.93 -31.78 -34.04
C GLN A 305 6.05 -30.25 -34.05
N LEU A 306 6.22 -29.66 -35.24
CA LEU A 306 6.40 -28.21 -35.42
C LEU A 306 5.25 -27.35 -34.84
N THR A 307 4.00 -27.83 -34.91
CA THR A 307 2.85 -27.08 -34.34
C THR A 307 2.89 -26.99 -32.81
N ARG A 308 3.40 -28.02 -32.12
CA ARG A 308 3.56 -28.00 -30.66
C ARG A 308 4.77 -27.16 -30.25
N GLN A 309 5.84 -27.20 -31.02
CA GLN A 309 7.00 -26.32 -30.82
C GLN A 309 6.61 -24.83 -30.87
N GLN A 310 5.77 -24.43 -31.83
CA GLN A 310 5.24 -23.06 -31.90
C GLN A 310 4.46 -22.67 -30.64
N PHE A 311 3.65 -23.58 -30.09
CA PHE A 311 2.95 -23.35 -28.83
C PHE A 311 3.92 -23.04 -27.67
N TYR A 312 5.00 -23.82 -27.51
CA TYR A 312 5.99 -23.57 -26.45
C TYR A 312 6.70 -22.23 -26.62
N VAL A 313 7.03 -21.81 -27.85
CA VAL A 313 7.68 -20.52 -28.10
C VAL A 313 6.76 -19.35 -27.76
N VAL A 314 5.48 -19.42 -28.16
CA VAL A 314 4.49 -18.37 -27.84
C VAL A 314 4.24 -18.33 -26.33
N MET A 315 4.05 -19.49 -25.70
CA MET A 315 3.87 -19.60 -24.26
C MET A 315 5.09 -19.02 -23.51
N GLY A 316 6.30 -19.40 -23.90
CA GLY A 316 7.54 -18.93 -23.30
C GLY A 316 7.70 -17.42 -23.39
N SER A 317 7.47 -16.84 -24.56
CA SER A 317 7.62 -15.40 -24.78
C SER A 317 6.62 -14.57 -23.97
N VAL A 318 5.33 -14.93 -24.01
CA VAL A 318 4.26 -14.21 -23.29
C VAL A 318 4.47 -14.30 -21.77
N TYR A 319 4.72 -15.50 -21.24
CA TYR A 319 4.84 -15.66 -19.79
C TYR A 319 6.19 -15.24 -19.22
N SER A 320 7.26 -15.20 -20.03
CA SER A 320 8.52 -14.55 -19.59
C SER A 320 8.33 -13.07 -19.33
N LEU A 321 7.55 -12.37 -20.16
CA LEU A 321 7.20 -10.97 -19.92
C LEU A 321 6.41 -10.82 -18.61
N TRP A 322 5.48 -11.74 -18.33
CA TRP A 322 4.74 -11.76 -17.07
C TRP A 322 5.63 -12.04 -15.85
N PHE A 323 6.66 -12.89 -15.95
CA PHE A 323 7.60 -13.04 -14.84
C PHE A 323 8.43 -11.77 -14.62
N LEU A 324 8.83 -11.08 -15.69
CA LEU A 324 9.69 -9.92 -15.66
C LEU A 324 8.99 -8.60 -15.31
N TYR A 325 7.66 -8.48 -15.43
CA TYR A 325 6.99 -7.18 -15.21
C TYR A 325 7.27 -6.62 -13.80
N LEU A 326 7.25 -7.46 -12.76
CA LEU A 326 7.41 -7.01 -11.37
C LEU A 326 8.87 -6.60 -11.06
N PRO A 327 9.91 -7.40 -11.40
CA PRO A 327 11.30 -6.96 -11.29
C PRO A 327 11.60 -5.68 -12.09
N VAL A 328 11.09 -5.56 -13.32
CA VAL A 328 11.31 -4.37 -14.14
C VAL A 328 10.64 -3.15 -13.50
N ALA A 329 9.40 -3.29 -13.03
CA ALA A 329 8.71 -2.22 -12.30
C ALA A 329 9.50 -1.78 -11.05
N ALA A 330 10.03 -2.72 -10.27
CA ALA A 330 10.85 -2.42 -9.10
C ALA A 330 12.12 -1.62 -9.46
N VAL A 331 12.81 -1.99 -10.55
CA VAL A 331 13.99 -1.26 -11.04
C VAL A 331 13.61 0.15 -11.50
N VAL A 332 12.50 0.30 -12.24
CA VAL A 332 12.02 1.60 -12.71
C VAL A 332 11.70 2.50 -11.52
N VAL A 333 10.97 2.01 -10.52
CA VAL A 333 10.66 2.77 -9.30
C VAL A 333 11.93 3.19 -8.58
N HIS A 334 12.87 2.27 -8.38
CA HIS A 334 14.13 2.57 -7.70
C HIS A 334 14.95 3.66 -8.41
N ARG A 335 15.03 3.60 -9.75
CA ARG A 335 15.71 4.63 -10.55
C ARG A 335 15.00 5.98 -10.51
N SER A 336 13.68 5.99 -10.59
CA SER A 336 12.87 7.21 -10.51
C SER A 336 13.01 7.90 -9.14
N CYS A 337 13.01 7.15 -8.05
CA CYS A 337 13.21 7.70 -6.70
C CYS A 337 14.62 8.30 -6.52
N LEU A 338 15.67 7.64 -7.02
CA LEU A 338 17.04 8.19 -6.98
C LEU A 338 17.14 9.54 -7.72
N HIS A 339 16.45 9.65 -8.86
CA HIS A 339 16.42 10.89 -9.62
C HIS A 339 15.63 12.00 -8.90
N CYS A 340 14.53 11.64 -8.23
CA CYS A 340 13.71 12.58 -7.48
C CYS A 340 14.42 13.13 -6.22
N GLY A 341 15.08 12.25 -5.44
CA GLY A 341 15.85 12.67 -4.26
C GLY A 341 17.06 13.56 -4.59
N SER A 342 17.63 13.41 -5.78
CA SER A 342 18.72 14.26 -6.26
C SER A 342 18.24 15.69 -6.58
N ILE A 343 17.00 15.86 -7.04
CA ILE A 343 16.41 17.16 -7.37
C ILE A 343 16.00 17.92 -6.11
N GLU A 344 15.43 17.25 -5.11
CA GLU A 344 15.07 17.88 -3.83
C GLU A 344 16.31 18.36 -3.04
N LEU A 345 17.42 17.62 -3.08
CA LEU A 345 18.68 18.04 -2.44
C LEU A 345 19.27 19.29 -3.11
N ILE A 346 19.10 19.46 -4.42
CA ILE A 346 19.55 20.66 -5.14
C ILE A 346 18.67 21.86 -4.78
N GLN A 347 17.35 21.69 -4.69
CA GLN A 347 16.42 22.76 -4.28
C GLN A 347 16.51 23.13 -2.79
N ALA A 348 16.90 22.20 -1.90
CA ALA A 348 17.11 22.50 -0.49
C ALA A 348 18.49 23.17 -0.20
N SER A 349 19.39 23.18 -1.20
CA SER A 349 20.73 23.81 -1.12
C SER A 349 20.81 25.22 -1.72
N GLN A 350 19.70 25.71 -2.31
CA GLN A 350 19.49 27.10 -2.73
C GLN A 350 18.50 27.77 -1.80
#